data_AF-A0A1Z4V588-F1
#
_entry.id   AF-A0A1Z4V588-F1
#
_cell.length_a   1.000
_cell.length_b   1.000
_cell.length_c   1.000
_cell.angle_alpha   90.00
_cell.angle_beta   90.00
_cell.angle_gamma   90.00
#
_symmetry.space_group_name_H-M   'P 1'
#
loop_
_entity.id
_entity.type
_entity.pdbx_description
1 polymer ?
#
loop_
_entity_poly.entity_id
_entity_poly.type
_entity_poly.pdbx_seq_one_letter_code
_entity_poly.pdbx_strand_id
1 'polypeptide(L)'
;MTVSSLTKATRGESTEELVLTDSETLDEVIQCLVENFSIETQGACNQQTLFEILVKAASSGDSIENTAKLLKNIPTANDIRYHLNKINNFEELEGQINQALKSRIPLGLKKRCLKIAIDLNLICYYGQPTSSELPYIYRSEAKSGTNSFYVSAQ
;
A
#
# COMPACT_ATOMS: atom_id res chain seq x y z
N MET A 1 -12.63 24.99 -53.31
CA MET A 1 -12.30 23.97 -52.30
C MET A 1 -13.59 23.37 -51.80
N THR A 2 -13.88 22.11 -52.09
CA THR A 2 -14.68 21.20 -51.25
C THR A 2 -14.72 19.83 -51.94
N VAL A 3 -13.92 18.91 -51.41
CA VAL A 3 -13.97 17.48 -51.76
C VAL A 3 -14.74 16.73 -50.68
N SER A 4 -15.75 16.02 -51.16
CA SER A 4 -16.29 14.73 -50.70
C SER A 4 -16.29 14.39 -49.22
N SER A 5 -17.51 14.26 -48.72
CA SER A 5 -17.95 13.40 -47.63
C SER A 5 -17.32 12.00 -47.69
N LEU A 6 -16.81 11.53 -46.55
CA LEU A 6 -16.75 10.11 -46.19
C LEU A 6 -17.07 10.02 -44.69
N THR A 7 -18.30 9.58 -44.41
CA THR A 7 -18.80 9.22 -43.09
C THR A 7 -18.00 8.06 -42.52
N LYS A 8 -17.46 8.22 -41.31
CA LYS A 8 -17.03 7.09 -40.47
C LYS A 8 -18.08 6.92 -39.38
N ALA A 9 -18.80 5.80 -39.42
CA ALA A 9 -19.65 5.39 -38.33
C ALA A 9 -18.75 5.03 -37.14
N THR A 10 -18.63 5.92 -36.16
CA THR A 10 -18.09 5.57 -34.85
C THR A 10 -19.24 5.11 -33.98
N ARG A 11 -19.34 3.79 -33.88
CA ARG A 11 -19.96 2.96 -32.85
C ARG A 11 -20.28 3.78 -31.59
N GLY A 12 -21.56 3.89 -31.24
CA GLY A 12 -21.98 4.47 -29.98
C GLY A 12 -21.26 3.77 -28.84
N GLU A 13 -20.35 4.48 -28.18
CA GLU A 13 -19.88 4.11 -26.85
C GLU A 13 -21.07 4.34 -25.93
N SER A 14 -21.70 3.25 -25.51
CA SER A 14 -22.48 3.27 -24.28
C SER A 14 -21.50 3.65 -23.17
N THR A 15 -21.53 4.91 -22.74
CA THR A 15 -20.96 5.34 -21.48
C THR A 15 -21.69 4.59 -20.37
N GLU A 16 -21.27 3.36 -20.09
CA GLU A 16 -21.50 2.74 -18.81
C GLU A 16 -20.84 3.66 -17.79
N GLU A 17 -21.66 4.41 -17.06
CA GLU A 17 -21.21 5.26 -15.96
C GLU A 17 -20.42 4.37 -15.01
N LEU A 18 -19.11 4.62 -14.90
CA LEU A 18 -18.26 3.86 -14.00
C LEU A 18 -18.80 4.05 -12.59
N VAL A 19 -19.20 2.94 -11.96
CA VAL A 19 -19.74 2.91 -10.58
C VAL A 19 -18.69 3.37 -9.56
N LEU A 20 -17.41 3.40 -9.95
CA LEU A 20 -16.30 3.90 -9.14
C LEU A 20 -15.21 4.50 -10.04
N THR A 21 -14.83 5.74 -9.76
CA THR A 21 -13.74 6.46 -10.44
C THR A 21 -12.42 6.35 -9.68
N ASP A 22 -11.31 6.67 -10.35
CA ASP A 22 -9.98 6.71 -9.73
C ASP A 22 -9.92 7.68 -8.53
N SER A 23 -10.62 8.82 -8.64
CA SER A 23 -10.70 9.82 -7.57
C SER A 23 -11.47 9.28 -6.37
N GLU A 24 -12.63 8.66 -6.60
CA GLU A 24 -13.43 8.07 -5.51
C GLU A 24 -12.69 6.92 -4.82
N THR A 25 -11.94 6.13 -5.59
CA THR A 25 -11.09 5.07 -5.03
C THR A 25 -9.98 5.65 -4.15
N LEU A 26 -9.31 6.72 -4.61
CA LEU A 26 -8.29 7.39 -3.82
C LEU A 26 -8.88 7.99 -2.54
N ASP A 27 -9.99 8.71 -2.66
CA ASP A 27 -10.66 9.35 -1.52
C ASP A 27 -11.07 8.33 -0.46
N GLU A 28 -11.62 7.18 -0.85
CA GLU A 28 -11.99 6.11 0.08
C GLU A 28 -10.76 5.49 0.77
N VAL A 29 -9.66 5.31 0.03
CA VAL A 29 -8.40 4.80 0.61
C VAL A 29 -7.81 5.81 1.59
N ILE A 30 -7.74 7.09 1.24
CA ILE A 30 -7.22 8.15 2.11
C ILE A 30 -8.08 8.29 3.35
N GLN A 31 -9.40 8.27 3.21
CA GLN A 31 -10.34 8.32 4.33
C GLN A 31 -10.12 7.14 5.28
N CYS A 32 -10.00 5.92 4.76
CA CYS A 32 -9.70 4.73 5.55
C CYS A 32 -8.37 4.87 6.33
N LEU A 33 -7.33 5.41 5.70
CA LEU A 33 -6.03 5.61 6.36
C LEU A 33 -6.10 6.67 7.45
N VAL A 34 -6.72 7.83 7.18
CA VAL A 34 -6.86 8.92 8.15
C VAL A 34 -7.70 8.53 9.37
N GLU A 35 -8.74 7.70 9.18
CA GLU A 35 -9.60 7.20 10.27
C GLU A 35 -8.86 6.26 11.24
N ASN A 36 -7.85 5.53 10.75
CA ASN A 36 -7.21 4.46 11.52
C ASN A 36 -5.77 4.77 11.90
N PHE A 37 -5.15 5.77 11.29
CA PHE A 37 -3.73 6.07 11.46
C PHE A 37 -3.47 7.56 11.63
N SER A 38 -2.56 7.88 12.54
CA SER A 38 -2.06 9.23 12.78
C SER A 38 -0.55 9.24 12.65
N ILE A 39 -0.03 10.10 11.77
CA ILE A 39 1.40 10.38 11.67
C ILE A 39 1.63 11.81 12.13
N GLU A 40 2.58 11.99 13.03
CA GLU A 40 3.06 13.31 13.41
C GLU A 40 3.78 14.01 12.24
N THR A 41 3.00 14.78 11.49
CA THR A 41 3.48 15.59 10.39
C THR A 41 3.72 17.04 10.83
N GLN A 42 4.61 17.75 10.14
CA GLN A 42 5.00 19.13 10.49
C GLN A 42 5.39 19.91 9.24
N GLY A 43 5.16 21.22 9.25
CA GLY A 43 5.50 22.09 8.11
C GLY A 43 4.62 21.82 6.88
N ALA A 44 5.26 21.77 5.70
CA ALA A 44 4.56 21.63 4.42
C ALA A 44 4.08 20.20 4.12
N CYS A 45 4.59 19.19 4.84
CA CYS A 45 4.09 17.84 4.76
C CYS A 45 2.92 17.72 5.74
N ASN A 46 1.69 17.67 5.23
CA ASN A 46 0.54 17.27 6.03
C ASN A 46 0.31 15.75 5.91
N GLN A 47 -0.47 15.17 6.82
CA GLN A 47 -0.71 13.73 6.86
C GLN A 47 -1.42 13.20 5.60
N GLN A 48 -2.40 13.94 5.08
CA GLN A 48 -3.14 13.53 3.89
C GLN A 48 -2.22 13.45 2.66
N THR A 49 -1.45 14.49 2.39
CA THR A 49 -0.45 14.54 1.31
C THR A 49 0.58 13.44 1.46
N LEU A 50 1.00 13.12 2.69
CA LEU A 50 1.89 11.98 2.94
C LEU A 50 1.23 10.67 2.51
N PHE A 51 -0.03 10.43 2.88
CA PHE A 51 -0.76 9.23 2.46
C PHE A 51 -1.00 9.17 0.96
N GLU A 52 -1.35 10.28 0.31
CA GLU A 52 -1.51 10.33 -1.15
C GLU A 52 -0.24 9.91 -1.88
N ILE A 53 0.92 10.39 -1.42
CA ILE A 53 2.22 10.03 -2.00
C ILE A 53 2.54 8.55 -1.77
N LEU A 54 2.27 8.03 -0.57
CA LEU A 54 2.51 6.62 -0.24
C LEU A 54 1.58 5.68 -1.03
N VAL A 55 0.30 6.02 -1.14
CA VAL A 55 -0.67 5.29 -1.96
C VAL A 55 -0.24 5.31 -3.43
N LYS A 56 0.24 6.45 -3.93
CA LYS A 56 0.75 6.53 -5.31
C LYS A 56 1.96 5.63 -5.52
N ALA A 57 2.94 5.66 -4.61
CA ALA A 57 4.13 4.82 -4.69
C ALA A 57 3.75 3.33 -4.63
N ALA A 58 2.91 2.94 -3.67
CA ALA A 58 2.50 1.55 -3.48
C ALA A 58 1.67 1.00 -4.66
N SER A 59 0.67 1.75 -5.12
CA SER A 59 -0.18 1.36 -6.26
C SER A 59 0.59 1.27 -7.59
N SER A 60 1.69 2.00 -7.71
CA SER A 60 2.54 2.00 -8.92
C SER A 60 3.73 1.04 -8.81
N GLY A 61 3.94 0.38 -7.66
CA GLY A 61 5.12 -0.45 -7.41
C GLY A 61 6.44 0.34 -7.45
N ASP A 62 6.39 1.60 -7.04
CA ASP A 62 7.47 2.57 -7.20
C ASP A 62 8.08 2.98 -5.85
N SER A 63 9.27 3.59 -5.90
CA SER A 63 9.93 4.15 -4.73
C SER A 63 9.36 5.52 -4.36
N ILE A 64 9.47 5.88 -3.07
CA ILE A 64 9.18 7.25 -2.59
C ILE A 64 10.03 8.28 -3.35
N GLU A 65 11.29 7.95 -3.63
CA GLU A 65 12.23 8.83 -4.34
C GLU A 65 11.75 9.18 -5.75
N ASN A 66 11.31 8.17 -6.51
CA ASN A 66 10.86 8.37 -7.87
C ASN A 66 9.46 9.01 -7.91
N THR A 67 8.56 8.57 -7.04
CA THR A 67 7.23 9.17 -6.87
C THR A 67 7.35 10.67 -6.59
N ALA A 68 8.28 11.05 -5.72
CA ALA A 68 8.48 12.46 -5.38
C ALA A 68 9.01 13.32 -6.54
N LYS A 69 9.71 12.72 -7.50
CA LYS A 69 10.17 13.41 -8.72
C LYS A 69 9.05 13.58 -9.76
N LEU A 70 8.08 12.67 -9.76
CA LEU A 70 6.97 12.68 -10.71
C LEU A 70 5.87 13.67 -10.32
N LEU A 71 5.61 13.82 -9.02
CA LEU A 71 4.58 14.70 -8.50
C LEU A 71 5.08 16.16 -8.38
N LYS A 72 4.17 17.11 -8.62
CA LYS A 72 4.45 18.55 -8.47
C LYS A 72 3.88 19.07 -7.16
N ASN A 73 4.51 20.09 -6.58
CA ASN A 73 4.07 20.76 -5.35
C ASN A 73 3.95 19.83 -4.13
N ILE A 74 4.82 18.84 -4.03
CA ILE A 74 4.88 17.91 -2.90
C ILE A 74 6.17 18.11 -2.06
N PRO A 75 6.22 17.63 -0.81
CA PRO A 75 7.45 17.60 -0.02
C PRO A 75 8.55 16.77 -0.69
N THR A 76 9.82 17.04 -0.36
CA THR A 76 10.92 16.25 -0.91
C THR A 76 10.91 14.83 -0.36
N ALA A 77 11.54 13.88 -1.06
CA ALA A 77 11.69 12.51 -0.57
C ALA A 77 12.37 12.45 0.80
N ASN A 78 13.26 13.40 1.11
CA ASN A 78 13.90 13.51 2.41
C ASN A 78 12.93 13.96 3.50
N ASP A 79 12.04 14.91 3.21
CA ASP A 79 11.00 15.33 4.15
C ASP A 79 10.04 14.19 4.45
N ILE A 80 9.62 13.45 3.41
CA ILE A 80 8.76 12.27 3.57
C ILE A 80 9.43 11.23 4.49
N ARG A 81 10.69 10.87 4.21
CA ARG A 81 11.44 9.92 5.06
C ARG A 81 11.62 10.43 6.49
N TYR A 82 11.84 11.73 6.66
CA TYR A 82 11.95 12.34 7.98
C TYR A 82 10.67 12.11 8.81
N HIS A 83 9.48 12.27 8.23
CA HIS A 83 8.23 11.97 8.91
C HIS A 83 8.03 10.49 9.19
N LEU A 84 8.36 9.61 8.23
CA LEU A 84 8.26 8.17 8.41
C LEU A 84 9.19 7.64 9.50
N ASN A 85 10.39 8.22 9.64
CA ASN A 85 11.36 7.85 10.67
C ASN A 85 10.89 8.17 12.11
N LYS A 86 9.80 8.93 12.27
CA LYS A 86 9.18 9.16 13.59
C LYS A 86 8.39 7.94 14.07
N ILE A 87 8.03 7.02 13.18
CA ILE A 87 7.38 5.76 13.53
C ILE A 87 8.40 4.87 14.23
N ASN A 88 8.19 4.64 15.52
CA ASN A 88 9.09 3.83 16.36
C ASN A 88 8.41 2.58 16.93
N ASN A 89 7.07 2.48 16.84
CA ASN A 89 6.29 1.35 17.34
C ASN A 89 5.61 0.62 16.18
N PHE A 90 6.30 -0.36 15.59
CA PHE A 90 5.79 -1.14 14.46
C PHE A 90 4.66 -2.09 14.86
N GLU A 91 4.61 -2.57 16.10
CA GLU A 91 3.52 -3.43 16.59
C GLU A 91 2.19 -2.65 16.65
N GLU A 92 2.23 -1.41 17.14
CA GLU A 92 1.07 -0.53 17.14
C GLU A 92 0.64 -0.15 15.72
N LEU A 93 1.60 0.18 14.85
CA LEU A 93 1.34 0.46 13.44
C LEU A 93 0.64 -0.73 12.76
N GLU A 94 1.16 -1.95 12.96
CA GLU A 94 0.57 -3.17 12.42
C GLU A 94 -0.86 -3.35 12.94
N GLY A 95 -1.10 -3.11 14.23
CA GLY A 95 -2.44 -3.14 14.83
C GLY A 95 -3.40 -2.16 14.16
N GLN A 96 -2.97 -0.93 13.92
CA GLN A 96 -3.75 0.12 13.26
C GLN A 96 -4.06 -0.22 11.80
N ILE A 97 -3.07 -0.71 11.04
CA ILE A 97 -3.27 -1.15 9.64
C ILE A 97 -4.26 -2.34 9.60
N ASN A 98 -4.08 -3.32 10.49
CA ASN A 98 -5.00 -4.45 10.59
C ASN A 98 -6.43 -4.01 10.94
N GLN A 99 -6.58 -2.99 11.78
CA GLN A 99 -7.89 -2.40 12.10
C GLN A 99 -8.49 -1.70 10.87
N ALA A 100 -7.70 -0.93 10.12
CA ALA A 100 -8.13 -0.27 8.89
C ALA A 100 -8.67 -1.29 7.88
N LEU A 101 -7.91 -2.37 7.63
CA LEU A 101 -8.32 -3.47 6.76
C LEU A 101 -9.61 -4.15 7.24
N LYS A 102 -9.73 -4.40 8.56
CA LYS A 102 -10.94 -5.00 9.15
C LYS A 102 -12.17 -4.09 9.04
N SER A 103 -11.98 -2.77 9.10
CA SER A 103 -13.07 -1.78 9.06
C SER A 103 -13.82 -1.83 7.72
N ARG A 104 -13.09 -2.12 6.63
CA ARG A 104 -13.62 -2.17 5.27
C ARG A 104 -14.08 -3.58 4.82
N ILE A 105 -14.07 -4.59 5.70
CA ILE A 105 -14.59 -5.92 5.37
C ILE A 105 -16.12 -5.85 5.16
N PRO A 106 -16.63 -6.20 3.96
CA PRO A 106 -18.07 -6.18 3.67
C PRO A 106 -18.87 -7.05 4.65
N LEU A 107 -20.04 -6.56 5.07
CA LEU A 107 -20.91 -7.26 6.03
C LEU A 107 -21.30 -8.67 5.56
N GLY A 108 -21.43 -8.88 4.26
CA GLY A 108 -21.72 -10.19 3.66
C GLY A 108 -20.61 -11.23 3.87
N LEU A 109 -19.36 -10.80 4.08
CA LEU A 109 -18.24 -11.69 4.37
C LEU A 109 -18.20 -12.11 5.84
N LYS A 110 -18.72 -11.29 6.76
CA LYS A 110 -18.67 -11.54 8.21
C LYS A 110 -19.58 -12.67 8.70
N LYS A 111 -20.59 -13.05 7.91
CA LYS A 111 -21.65 -14.00 8.31
C LYS A 111 -21.40 -15.45 7.85
N ARG A 112 -20.28 -15.73 7.18
CA ARG A 112 -20.01 -17.04 6.56
C ARG A 112 -18.63 -17.57 6.93
N CYS A 113 -18.48 -18.89 7.04
CA CYS A 113 -17.16 -19.51 7.09
C CYS A 113 -16.45 -19.29 5.75
N LEU A 114 -15.31 -18.59 5.78
CA LEU A 114 -14.48 -18.35 4.62
C LEU A 114 -13.36 -19.39 4.58
N LYS A 115 -13.06 -19.92 3.39
CA LYS A 115 -11.79 -20.61 3.17
C LYS A 115 -10.71 -19.54 2.99
N ILE A 116 -9.71 -19.56 3.85
CA ILE A 116 -8.58 -18.63 3.81
C ILE A 116 -7.37 -19.42 3.34
N ALA A 117 -6.66 -18.87 2.35
CA ALA A 117 -5.34 -19.34 1.98
C ALA A 117 -4.33 -18.45 2.71
N ILE A 118 -3.34 -19.08 3.36
CA ILE A 118 -2.22 -18.39 3.99
C ILE A 118 -0.97 -18.89 3.29
N ASP A 119 -0.19 -17.96 2.74
CA ASP A 119 1.14 -18.24 2.22
C ASP A 119 2.16 -17.57 3.13
N LEU A 120 3.26 -18.25 3.43
CA LEU A 120 4.33 -17.73 4.29
C LEU A 120 5.57 -17.49 3.45
N ASN A 121 6.08 -16.26 3.48
CA ASN A 121 7.30 -15.93 2.77
C ASN A 121 8.51 -16.20 3.68
N LEU A 122 9.33 -17.17 3.27
CA LEU A 122 10.54 -17.57 3.98
C LEU A 122 11.77 -16.95 3.31
N ILE A 123 12.28 -15.87 3.89
CA ILE A 123 13.48 -15.19 3.41
C ILE A 123 14.70 -15.85 4.05
N CYS A 124 15.66 -16.29 3.23
CA CYS A 124 16.88 -16.93 3.72
C CYS A 124 17.64 -16.02 4.68
N TYR A 125 17.96 -16.52 5.88
CA TYR A 125 18.69 -15.78 6.91
C TYR A 125 20.11 -16.34 7.08
N TYR A 126 21.10 -15.45 6.97
CA TYR A 126 22.54 -15.78 7.06
C TYR A 126 23.27 -15.05 8.21
N GLY A 127 22.56 -14.18 8.94
CA GLY A 127 23.13 -13.39 10.02
C GLY A 127 23.27 -14.15 11.34
N GLN A 128 23.80 -13.46 12.35
CA GLN A 128 23.70 -13.89 13.75
C GLN A 128 22.50 -13.19 14.38
N PRO A 129 21.50 -13.92 14.88
CA PRO A 129 20.27 -13.33 15.37
C PRO A 129 20.47 -12.58 16.68
N THR A 130 20.00 -11.35 16.72
CA THR A 130 19.80 -10.62 17.98
C THR A 130 18.62 -11.21 18.77
N SER A 131 18.55 -10.94 20.08
CA SER A 131 17.44 -11.44 20.92
C SER A 131 16.06 -11.00 20.43
N SER A 132 15.97 -9.82 19.79
CA SER A 132 14.75 -9.30 19.19
C SER A 132 14.37 -9.96 17.86
N GLU A 133 15.35 -10.47 17.10
CA GLU A 133 15.10 -11.14 15.82
C GLU A 133 14.78 -12.63 15.99
N LEU A 134 15.26 -13.25 17.07
CA LEU A 134 15.07 -14.69 17.33
C LEU A 134 13.61 -15.17 17.18
N PRO A 135 12.58 -14.45 17.67
CA PRO A 135 11.19 -14.87 17.49
C PRO A 135 10.72 -14.97 16.02
N TYR A 136 11.38 -14.23 15.13
CA TYR A 136 11.03 -14.15 13.70
C TYR A 136 11.84 -15.10 12.83
N ILE A 137 12.78 -15.84 13.42
CA ILE A 137 13.65 -16.77 12.70
C ILE A 137 13.15 -18.19 12.88
N TYR A 138 12.61 -18.73 11.80
CA TYR A 138 12.12 -20.09 11.71
C TYR A 138 13.18 -21.02 11.13
N ARG A 139 13.21 -22.27 11.62
CA ARG A 139 14.06 -23.31 11.04
C ARG A 139 13.25 -24.29 10.22
N SER A 140 13.71 -24.56 9.00
CA SER A 140 13.05 -25.46 8.05
C SER A 140 14.07 -26.29 7.27
N GLU A 141 13.59 -27.07 6.29
CA GLU A 141 14.46 -27.77 5.35
C GLU A 141 15.44 -26.79 4.68
N ALA A 142 16.65 -27.28 4.40
CA ALA A 142 17.71 -26.46 3.82
C ALA A 142 17.28 -25.93 2.44
N LYS A 143 17.32 -24.61 2.27
CA LYS A 143 17.13 -23.94 0.98
C LYS A 143 18.25 -22.93 0.80
N SER A 144 18.83 -22.88 -0.40
CA SER A 144 19.92 -21.96 -0.74
C SER A 144 21.11 -21.95 0.24
N GLY A 145 21.38 -23.09 0.91
CA GLY A 145 22.50 -23.21 1.85
C GLY A 145 22.24 -22.74 3.28
N THR A 146 21.00 -22.40 3.65
CA THR A 146 20.61 -22.12 5.05
C THR A 146 19.40 -22.96 5.47
N ASN A 147 19.32 -23.28 6.75
CA ASN A 147 18.14 -23.86 7.39
C ASN A 147 17.39 -22.83 8.25
N SER A 148 17.85 -21.59 8.28
CA SER A 148 17.28 -20.49 9.04
C SER A 148 16.64 -19.49 8.08
N PHE A 149 15.40 -19.13 8.36
CA PHE A 149 14.59 -18.24 7.53
C PHE A 149 13.97 -17.16 8.40
N TYR A 150 14.07 -15.92 7.95
CA TYR A 150 13.23 -14.87 8.48
C TYR A 150 11.83 -15.05 7.91
N VAL A 151 10.83 -15.14 8.79
CA VAL A 151 9.44 -15.33 8.38
C VAL A 151 8.74 -13.99 8.44
N SER A 152 8.21 -13.57 7.30
CA SER A 152 7.17 -12.55 7.24
C SER A 152 5.90 -13.15 6.66
N ALA A 153 4.77 -12.85 7.28
CA ALA A 153 3.47 -13.03 6.66
C ALA A 153 3.16 -11.75 5.87
N GLN A 154 2.74 -11.89 4.62
CA GLN A 154 2.24 -10.79 3.79
C GLN A 154 0.75 -10.99 3.52
#